data_AF-A0A975R1D2-F1
#
_entry.id   AF-A0A975R1D2-F1
#
_cell.length_a   1.000
_cell.length_b   1.000
_cell.length_c   1.000
_cell.angle_alpha   90.00
_cell.angle_beta   90.00
_cell.angle_gamma   90.00
#
_symmetry.space_group_name_H-M   'P 1'
#
loop_
_entity.id
_entity.type
_entity.pdbx_description
1 polymer ?
#
loop_
_entity_poly.entity_id
_entity_poly.type
_entity_poly.pdbx_seq_one_letter_code
_entity_poly.pdbx_strand_id
1 'polypeptide(L)'
;MALVPKFFAGILLANAVPHGVSAVQGREFPTPFATPPGVGLSSPLANAVWSAVNAAGGAALLGRKTPGPRDRATVAAGALAMTFFLAYYFGKDQVKA
;
A
#
# COMPACT_ATOMS: atom_id res chain seq x y z
N MET A 1 12.88 -18.76 8.50
CA MET A 1 12.60 -17.46 7.86
C MET A 1 11.66 -16.68 8.76
N ALA A 2 11.91 -15.40 9.00
CA ALA A 2 11.02 -14.57 9.81
C ALA A 2 9.75 -14.24 9.00
N LEU A 3 8.59 -14.69 9.49
CA LEU A 3 7.30 -14.51 8.80
C LEU A 3 6.76 -13.09 8.94
N VAL A 4 7.06 -12.44 10.07
CA VAL A 4 6.58 -11.07 10.36
C VAL A 4 7.03 -10.07 9.28
N PRO A 5 8.32 -9.97 8.89
CA PRO A 5 8.73 -9.12 7.76
C PRO A 5 8.01 -9.44 6.45
N LYS A 6 7.74 -10.71 6.15
CA LYS A 6 7.03 -11.12 4.92
C LYS A 6 5.58 -10.65 4.91
N PHE A 7 4.91 -10.69 6.07
CA PHE A 7 3.55 -10.19 6.21
C PHE A 7 3.51 -8.67 5.98
N PHE A 8 4.40 -7.91 6.62
CA PHE A 8 4.50 -6.47 6.42
C PHE A 8 4.96 -6.09 5.00
N ALA A 9 5.78 -6.91 4.35
CA ALA A 9 6.11 -6.71 2.94
C ALA A 9 4.85 -6.74 2.06
N GLY A 10 3.96 -7.72 2.28
CA GLY A 10 2.68 -7.80 1.59
C GLY A 10 1.81 -6.56 1.84
N ILE A 11 1.73 -6.11 3.09
CA ILE A 11 1.01 -4.88 3.46
C ILE A 11 1.52 -3.67 2.67
N LEU A 12 2.83 -3.40 2.71
CA LEU A 12 3.40 -2.21 2.07
C LEU A 12 3.23 -2.27 0.55
N LEU A 13 3.47 -3.44 -0.06
CA LEU A 13 3.32 -3.61 -1.50
C LEU A 13 1.86 -3.40 -1.96
N ALA A 14 0.89 -3.91 -1.22
CA ALA A 14 -0.52 -3.67 -1.51
C ALA A 14 -0.90 -2.19 -1.33
N ASN A 15 -0.39 -1.56 -0.28
CA ASN A 15 -0.62 -0.13 -0.02
C ASN A 15 -0.05 0.76 -1.14
N ALA A 16 1.08 0.38 -1.75
CA ALA A 16 1.67 1.14 -2.85
C ALA A 16 0.74 1.25 -4.09
N VAL A 17 -0.16 0.29 -4.31
CA VAL A 17 -0.98 0.17 -5.53
C VAL A 17 -1.93 1.35 -5.75
N PRO A 18 -2.90 1.65 -4.86
CA PRO A 18 -3.87 2.73 -5.12
C PRO A 18 -3.21 4.10 -5.24
N HIS A 19 -2.15 4.36 -4.47
CA HIS A 19 -1.39 5.60 -4.54
C HIS A 19 -0.63 5.72 -5.86
N GLY A 20 0.05 4.65 -6.29
CA GLY A 20 0.81 4.63 -7.53
C GLY A 20 -0.12 4.76 -8.75
N VAL A 21 -1.21 4.00 -8.78
CA VAL A 21 -2.22 4.05 -9.84
C VAL A 21 -2.86 5.44 -9.94
N SER A 22 -3.24 6.05 -8.81
CA SER A 22 -3.82 7.40 -8.82
C SER A 22 -2.82 8.44 -9.31
N ALA A 23 -1.55 8.33 -8.89
CA ALA A 23 -0.49 9.23 -9.32
C ALA A 23 -0.24 9.16 -10.83
N VAL A 24 -0.08 7.96 -11.41
CA VAL A 24 0.18 7.81 -12.86
C VAL A 24 -1.03 8.19 -13.73
N GLN A 25 -2.23 8.15 -13.15
CA GLN A 25 -3.46 8.62 -13.81
C GLN A 25 -3.72 10.12 -13.58
N GLY A 26 -2.82 10.84 -12.91
CA GLY A 26 -2.96 12.27 -12.64
C GLY A 26 -4.09 12.63 -11.68
N ARG A 27 -4.56 11.68 -10.87
CA ARG A 27 -5.65 11.89 -9.91
C ARG A 27 -5.12 12.19 -8.52
N GLU A 28 -5.87 13.01 -7.80
CA GLU A 28 -5.69 13.16 -6.36
C GLU A 28 -6.22 11.93 -5.62
N PHE A 29 -5.57 11.60 -4.50
CA PHE A 29 -5.97 10.49 -3.65
C PHE A 29 -5.48 10.73 -2.22
N PRO A 30 -6.17 10.22 -1.18
CA PRO A 30 -5.76 10.48 0.19
C PRO A 30 -4.38 9.92 0.52
N THR A 31 -3.60 10.65 1.32
CA THR A 31 -2.32 10.19 1.87
C THR A 31 -2.17 10.63 3.33
N PRO A 32 -1.21 10.09 4.10
CA PRO A 32 -0.90 10.59 5.43
C PRO A 32 -0.45 12.06 5.48
N PHE A 33 -0.09 12.64 4.34
CA PHE A 33 0.35 14.03 4.22
C PHE A 33 -0.80 15.02 3.96
N ALA A 34 -2.01 14.51 3.69
CA ALA A 34 -3.19 15.34 3.48
C ALA A 34 -3.65 16.04 4.77
N THR A 35 -4.55 17.02 4.62
CA THR A 35 -5.27 17.62 5.75
C THR A 35 -6.78 17.47 5.55
N PRO A 36 -7.49 16.72 6.41
CA PRO A 36 -6.97 15.87 7.49
C PRO A 36 -6.17 14.65 6.99
N PRO A 37 -5.17 14.15 7.73
CA PRO A 37 -4.35 13.01 7.32
C PRO A 37 -5.17 11.76 7.01
N GLY A 38 -4.87 11.10 5.88
CA GLY A 38 -5.56 9.90 5.43
C GLY A 38 -7.01 10.10 4.97
N VAL A 39 -7.52 11.34 4.99
CA VAL A 39 -8.90 11.68 4.61
C VAL A 39 -8.91 12.71 3.49
N GLY A 40 -8.19 13.82 3.66
CA GLY A 40 -8.07 14.85 2.64
C GLY A 40 -7.35 14.34 1.40
N LEU A 41 -7.46 15.07 0.30
CA LEU A 41 -6.82 14.73 -0.96
C LEU A 41 -5.36 15.22 -0.98
N SER A 42 -4.49 14.46 -1.65
CA SER A 42 -3.11 14.85 -1.93
C SER A 42 -2.85 14.82 -3.42
N SER A 43 -1.93 15.66 -3.88
CA SER A 43 -1.56 15.76 -5.28
C SER A 43 -1.04 14.44 -5.86
N PRO A 44 -1.05 14.27 -7.20
CA PRO A 44 -0.48 13.09 -7.86
C PRO A 44 0.99 12.85 -7.47
N LEU A 45 1.80 13.91 -7.33
CA LEU A 45 3.21 13.79 -6.94
C LEU A 45 3.36 13.28 -5.50
N ALA A 46 2.56 13.77 -4.56
CA ALA A 46 2.57 13.26 -3.18
C ALA A 46 2.19 11.77 -3.12
N ASN A 47 1.22 11.35 -3.93
CA ASN A 47 0.84 9.95 -4.07
C ASN A 47 1.96 9.10 -4.69
N ALA A 48 2.68 9.61 -5.70
CA ALA A 48 3.84 8.92 -6.28
C ALA A 48 4.94 8.69 -5.24
N VAL A 49 5.28 9.73 -4.45
CA VAL A 49 6.26 9.62 -3.36
C VAL A 49 5.81 8.59 -2.33
N TRP A 50 4.55 8.63 -1.91
CA TRP A 50 4.02 7.69 -0.93
C TRP A 50 4.01 6.25 -1.45
N SER A 51 3.63 6.04 -2.72
CA SER A 51 3.73 4.75 -3.39
C SER A 51 5.16 4.22 -3.41
N ALA A 52 6.13 5.08 -3.78
CA ALA A 52 7.55 4.72 -3.84
C ALA A 52 8.11 4.31 -2.47
N VAL A 53 7.77 5.03 -1.40
CA VAL A 53 8.17 4.68 -0.03
C VAL A 53 7.64 3.30 0.38
N ASN A 54 6.36 3.04 0.10
CA ASN A 54 5.74 1.73 0.39
C ASN A 54 6.38 0.60 -0.44
N ALA A 55 6.57 0.82 -1.74
CA ALA A 55 7.19 -0.17 -2.62
C ALA A 55 8.63 -0.48 -2.20
N ALA A 56 9.43 0.54 -1.88
CA ALA A 56 10.80 0.39 -1.40
C ALA A 56 10.85 -0.36 -0.06
N GLY A 57 10.00 0.00 0.90
CA GLY A 57 9.89 -0.69 2.18
C GLY A 57 9.47 -2.16 2.02
N GLY A 58 8.46 -2.42 1.19
CA GLY A 58 8.00 -3.77 0.87
C GLY A 58 9.09 -4.64 0.23
N ALA A 59 9.80 -4.09 -0.76
CA ALA A 59 10.93 -4.77 -1.42
C ALA A 59 12.08 -5.05 -0.44
N ALA A 60 12.42 -4.09 0.43
CA ALA A 60 13.44 -4.27 1.45
C ALA A 60 13.09 -5.42 2.43
N LEU A 61 11.82 -5.53 2.84
CA LEU A 61 11.35 -6.60 3.73
C LEU A 61 11.28 -7.98 3.07
N LEU A 62 11.09 -8.06 1.75
CA LEU A 62 11.23 -9.31 1.01
C LEU A 62 12.68 -9.81 1.03
N GLY A 63 13.66 -8.90 0.99
CA GLY A 63 15.07 -9.25 0.91
C GLY A 63 15.44 -9.96 -0.40
N ARG A 64 16.69 -10.42 -0.51
CA ARG A 64 17.25 -10.97 -1.77
C ARG A 64 17.01 -12.46 -2.02
N LYS A 65 16.48 -13.18 -1.03
CA LYS A 65 16.31 -14.64 -1.11
C LYS A 65 14.98 -15.00 -1.76
N THR A 66 15.00 -15.97 -2.67
CA THR A 66 13.78 -16.52 -3.28
C THR A 66 12.85 -17.07 -2.19
N PRO A 67 11.61 -16.56 -2.07
CA PRO A 67 10.69 -16.98 -1.01
C PRO A 67 10.14 -18.39 -1.27
N GLY A 68 10.14 -19.21 -0.21
CA GLY A 68 9.47 -20.52 -0.24
C GLY A 68 7.93 -20.40 -0.18
N PRO A 69 7.19 -21.51 -0.32
CA PRO A 69 5.71 -21.48 -0.31
C PRO A 69 5.10 -20.79 0.91
N ARG A 70 5.64 -21.05 2.11
CA ARG A 70 5.18 -20.42 3.36
C ARG A 70 5.41 -18.91 3.39
N ASP A 71 6.56 -18.45 2.88
CA ASP A 71 6.86 -17.02 2.79
C ASP A 71 5.91 -16.35 1.81
N ARG A 72 5.68 -16.96 0.64
CA ARG A 72 4.72 -16.44 -0.37
C ARG A 72 3.29 -16.37 0.19
N ALA A 73 2.84 -17.40 0.89
CA ALA A 73 1.54 -17.40 1.54
C ALA A 73 1.43 -16.28 2.60
N THR A 74 2.51 -16.01 3.33
CA THR A 74 2.54 -14.96 4.35
C THR A 74 2.51 -13.56 3.72
N VAL A 75 3.23 -13.34 2.62
CA VAL A 75 3.15 -12.11 1.82
C VAL A 75 1.73 -11.92 1.30
N ALA A 76 1.13 -12.97 0.73
CA ALA A 76 -0.24 -12.94 0.22
C ALA A 76 -1.25 -12.59 1.31
N ALA A 77 -1.11 -13.16 2.51
CA ALA A 77 -1.97 -12.83 3.64
C ALA A 77 -1.88 -11.35 4.03
N GLY A 78 -0.68 -10.78 4.10
CA GLY A 78 -0.48 -9.35 4.37
C GLY A 78 -1.06 -8.44 3.29
N ALA A 79 -0.85 -8.82 2.03
CA ALA A 79 -1.40 -8.09 0.89
C ALA A 79 -2.93 -8.11 0.88
N LEU A 80 -3.56 -9.27 1.12
CA LEU A 80 -5.02 -9.40 1.20
C LEU A 80 -5.58 -8.58 2.36
N ALA A 81 -4.95 -8.63 3.53
CA ALA A 81 -5.38 -7.84 4.69
C ALA A 81 -5.38 -6.34 4.39
N MET A 82 -4.30 -5.83 3.80
CA MET A 82 -4.21 -4.41 3.44
C MET A 82 -5.18 -4.05 2.32
N THR A 83 -5.35 -4.89 1.29
CA THR A 83 -6.33 -4.65 0.22
C THR A 83 -7.75 -4.53 0.79
N PHE A 84 -8.18 -5.45 1.66
CA PHE A 84 -9.51 -5.35 2.28
C PHE A 84 -9.65 -4.13 3.18
N PHE A 85 -8.60 -3.80 3.95
CA PHE A 85 -8.59 -2.59 4.76
C PHE A 85 -8.76 -1.33 3.91
N LEU A 86 -8.00 -1.18 2.82
CA LEU A 86 -8.08 -0.01 1.93
C LEU A 86 -9.43 0.06 1.22
N ALA A 87 -9.95 -1.08 0.75
CA ALA A 87 -11.27 -1.15 0.12
C ALA A 87 -12.38 -0.68 1.08
N TYR A 88 -12.34 -1.13 2.33
CA TYR A 88 -13.28 -0.68 3.36
C TYR A 88 -13.07 0.80 3.72
N TYR A 89 -11.83 1.20 3.99
CA TYR A 89 -11.51 2.52 4.52
C TYR A 89 -11.72 3.64 3.51
N PHE A 90 -11.36 3.45 2.24
CA PHE A 90 -11.60 4.47 1.21
C PHE A 90 -12.97 4.32 0.55
N GLY A 91 -13.56 3.12 0.55
CA GLY A 91 -14.91 2.89 0.01
C GLY A 91 -15.99 3.70 0.72
N LYS A 92 -15.84 3.94 2.04
CA LYS A 92 -16.79 4.75 2.82
C LYS A 92 -16.87 6.23 2.39
N ASP A 93 -15.79 6.75 1.80
CA ASP A 93 -15.68 8.16 1.44
C ASP A 93 -16.01 8.40 -0.05
N GLN A 94 -15.79 7.41 -0.92
CA GLN A 94 -16.13 7.48 -2.35
C GLN A 94 -17.64 7.53 -2.61
N VAL A 95 -18.48 7.02 -1.70
CA VAL A 95 -19.95 7.05 -1.83
C VAL A 95 -20.54 8.45 -1.63
N LYS A 96 -19.76 9.40 -1.12
CA LYS A 96 -20.22 10.76 -0.79
C LYS A 96 -19.76 11.84 -1.78
N ALA A 97 -19.00 11.47 -2.81
CA ALA A 97 -18.45 12.36 -3.82
C ALA A 97 -19.31 12.40 -5.09
#